data_AF-A0A959IXX4-F1
#
_entry.id   AF-A0A959IXX4-F1
#
_cell.length_a   1.000
_cell.length_b   1.000
_cell.length_c   1.000
_cell.angle_alpha   90.00
_cell.angle_beta   90.00
_cell.angle_gamma   90.00
#
_symmetry.space_group_name_H-M   'P 1'
#
loop_
_entity.id
_entity.type
_entity.pdbx_description
1 polymer ?
#
loop_
_entity_poly.entity_id
_entity_poly.type
_entity_poly.pdbx_seq_one_letter_code
_entity_poly.pdbx_strand_id
1 'polypeptide(L)'
;MIRHIILFFVFFVSIYMPWTQLPSSTSDREVSLNDFQKVTDLEIALGKDLSAKKPNLALKNVSIANGESLVKNGFATRVNGKETRIQSKHFVCTSCHNVEREDPSLAVNDAQARLDYTNEKGLPYLQGTALYGAINRSQYYNGDYFKKYGDLVFKARNDVREAIQLCAQECAQGRKLADWELESILAYLWSIGLQTKDLQMSDADEAIVNKALTGNEEKSTAMMIVGSKYLDYSAATFVYPPDDRDKGNGLTGNKENGGLIYKNSCLHCHENGKYSYLSLDETTMSKNYLKRNIGTYHRQSIYQVVRWGVPVRNGKKSYMPQYPVEKLSEQQLADLVAFIND
;
A
#
# COMPACT_ATOMS: atom_id res chain seq x y z
N MET A 1 -13.56 -107.20 12.60
CA MET A 1 -12.96 -106.37 13.66
C MET A 1 -12.69 -104.99 13.10
N ILE A 2 -13.00 -103.99 13.92
CA ILE A 2 -13.44 -102.64 13.56
C ILE A 2 -12.27 -101.75 13.12
N ARG A 3 -12.41 -101.06 11.97
CA ARG A 3 -11.57 -99.94 11.54
C ARG A 3 -12.21 -98.65 12.05
N HIS A 4 -11.49 -97.85 12.84
CA HIS A 4 -11.89 -96.51 13.23
C HIS A 4 -11.34 -95.49 12.23
N ILE A 5 -12.25 -94.85 11.48
CA ILE A 5 -11.99 -93.66 10.67
C ILE A 5 -12.51 -92.48 11.49
N ILE A 6 -11.60 -91.59 11.91
CA ILE A 6 -11.92 -90.34 12.59
C ILE A 6 -12.20 -89.29 11.49
N LEU A 7 -13.47 -88.90 11.37
CA LEU A 7 -13.93 -87.81 10.50
C LEU A 7 -13.93 -86.51 11.31
N PHE A 8 -13.01 -85.60 10.99
CA PHE A 8 -13.00 -84.23 11.50
C PHE A 8 -14.03 -83.40 10.72
N PHE A 9 -15.15 -83.05 11.37
CA PHE A 9 -16.11 -82.07 10.87
C PHE A 9 -15.64 -80.66 11.24
N VAL A 10 -15.15 -79.90 10.26
CA VAL A 10 -14.86 -78.47 10.41
C VAL A 10 -16.17 -77.71 10.14
N PHE A 11 -16.81 -77.21 11.19
CA PHE A 11 -17.92 -76.28 11.08
C PHE A 11 -17.37 -74.88 10.72
N PHE A 12 -17.56 -74.46 9.47
CA PHE A 12 -17.41 -73.06 9.07
C PHE A 12 -18.65 -72.28 9.54
N VAL A 13 -18.52 -71.52 10.63
CA VAL A 13 -19.53 -70.54 11.04
C VAL A 13 -19.33 -69.28 10.20
N SER A 14 -20.18 -69.12 9.18
CA SER A 14 -20.26 -67.92 8.35
C SER A 14 -20.89 -66.78 9.17
N ILE A 15 -20.07 -66.00 9.86
CA ILE A 15 -20.51 -64.75 10.49
C ILE A 15 -20.73 -63.72 9.37
N TYR A 16 -21.98 -63.59 8.93
CA TYR A 16 -22.43 -62.43 8.17
C TYR A 16 -22.36 -61.21 9.10
N MET A 17 -21.24 -60.48 9.09
CA MET A 17 -21.23 -59.11 9.59
C MET A 17 -22.00 -58.25 8.60
N PRO A 18 -23.15 -57.63 8.98
CA PRO A 18 -23.74 -56.60 8.15
C PRO A 18 -22.71 -55.48 8.04
N TRP A 19 -22.32 -55.18 6.80
CA TRP A 19 -21.46 -54.05 6.48
C TRP A 19 -22.28 -52.80 6.78
N THR A 20 -22.27 -52.35 8.02
CA THR A 20 -22.78 -51.04 8.39
C THR A 20 -21.88 -50.04 7.69
N GLN A 21 -22.43 -49.38 6.67
CA GLN A 21 -21.82 -48.20 6.08
C GLN A 21 -21.60 -47.21 7.24
N LEU A 22 -20.36 -47.11 7.69
CA LEU A 22 -19.92 -46.01 8.53
C LEU A 22 -20.23 -44.74 7.72
N PRO A 23 -21.07 -43.82 8.21
CA PRO A 23 -21.25 -42.56 7.53
C PRO A 23 -19.88 -41.90 7.48
N SER A 24 -19.36 -41.68 6.27
CA SER A 24 -18.17 -40.86 6.05
C SER A 24 -18.55 -39.42 6.39
N SER A 25 -18.55 -39.09 7.68
CA SER A 25 -18.68 -37.72 8.15
C SER A 25 -17.32 -37.03 7.99
N THR A 26 -16.83 -36.90 6.76
CA THR A 26 -16.10 -35.69 6.43
C THR A 26 -17.16 -34.62 6.36
N SER A 27 -17.23 -33.83 7.43
CA SER A 27 -17.95 -32.56 7.41
C SER A 27 -17.30 -31.71 6.32
N ASP A 28 -17.78 -31.84 5.08
CA ASP A 28 -17.42 -30.98 3.96
C ASP A 28 -17.97 -29.59 4.27
N ARG A 29 -17.25 -28.86 5.12
CA ARG A 29 -17.53 -27.45 5.38
C ARG A 29 -17.35 -26.74 4.05
N GLU A 30 -18.43 -26.18 3.53
CA GLU A 30 -18.39 -25.32 2.36
C GLU A 30 -17.43 -24.15 2.60
N VAL A 31 -16.51 -23.94 1.66
CA VAL A 31 -15.58 -22.81 1.69
C VAL A 31 -16.37 -21.52 1.49
N SER A 32 -16.11 -20.55 2.34
CA SER A 32 -16.80 -19.26 2.39
C SER A 32 -15.81 -18.09 2.35
N LEU A 33 -16.32 -16.90 2.02
CA LEU A 33 -15.56 -15.65 2.04
C LEU A 33 -14.88 -15.41 3.39
N ASN A 34 -15.54 -15.77 4.50
CA ASN A 34 -15.04 -15.60 5.85
C ASN A 34 -13.82 -16.47 6.17
N ASP A 35 -13.52 -17.47 5.34
CA ASP A 35 -12.33 -18.30 5.49
C ASP A 35 -11.07 -17.59 4.97
N PHE A 36 -11.22 -16.44 4.29
CA PHE A 36 -10.12 -15.67 3.74
C PHE A 36 -9.96 -14.35 4.49
N GLN A 37 -8.83 -14.20 5.20
CA GLN A 37 -8.52 -12.94 5.86
C GLN A 37 -7.99 -11.89 4.87
N LYS A 38 -7.13 -12.31 3.94
CA LYS A 38 -6.48 -11.45 2.95
C LYS A 38 -7.18 -11.51 1.60
N VAL A 39 -7.25 -10.37 0.92
CA VAL A 39 -7.78 -10.29 -0.44
C VAL A 39 -6.96 -11.16 -1.40
N THR A 40 -5.64 -11.24 -1.24
CA THR A 40 -4.82 -12.09 -2.11
C THR A 40 -5.16 -13.57 -2.02
N ASP A 41 -5.52 -14.05 -0.84
CA ASP A 41 -5.87 -15.46 -0.65
C ASP A 41 -7.23 -15.76 -1.28
N LEU A 42 -8.18 -14.84 -1.12
CA LEU A 42 -9.47 -14.87 -1.83
C LEU A 42 -9.27 -14.87 -3.35
N GLU A 43 -8.42 -13.98 -3.87
CA GLU A 43 -8.15 -13.90 -5.30
C GLU A 43 -7.51 -15.17 -5.85
N ILE A 44 -6.58 -15.79 -5.12
CA ILE A 44 -5.98 -17.08 -5.49
C ILE A 44 -7.05 -18.18 -5.50
N ALA A 45 -7.95 -18.23 -4.51
CA ALA A 45 -9.04 -19.20 -4.47
C ALA A 45 -10.02 -19.02 -5.65
N LEU A 46 -10.21 -17.78 -6.09
CA LEU A 46 -10.98 -17.42 -7.29
C LEU A 46 -10.18 -17.59 -8.60
N GLY A 47 -8.93 -18.04 -8.55
CA GLY A 47 -8.15 -18.45 -9.73
C GLY A 47 -7.14 -17.42 -10.25
N LYS A 48 -6.89 -16.31 -9.53
CA LYS A 48 -5.85 -15.33 -9.89
C LYS A 48 -4.46 -15.91 -9.63
N ASP A 49 -3.59 -15.86 -10.63
CA ASP A 49 -2.17 -16.19 -10.45
C ASP A 49 -1.41 -14.97 -9.90
N LEU A 50 -0.87 -15.12 -8.68
CA LEU A 50 -0.03 -14.14 -8.01
C LEU A 50 1.41 -14.64 -7.80
N SER A 51 1.79 -15.76 -8.44
CA SER A 51 3.11 -16.41 -8.28
C SER A 51 4.27 -15.44 -8.47
N ALA A 52 4.23 -14.62 -9.52
CA ALA A 52 5.24 -13.62 -9.83
C ALA A 52 5.38 -12.54 -8.73
N LYS A 53 4.34 -12.25 -7.96
CA LYS A 53 4.36 -11.24 -6.89
C LYS A 53 4.74 -11.80 -5.52
N LYS A 54 4.79 -13.12 -5.34
CA LYS A 54 5.13 -13.72 -4.04
C LYS A 54 6.59 -13.43 -3.66
N PRO A 55 6.88 -13.16 -2.38
CA PRO A 55 8.25 -12.96 -1.91
C PRO A 55 9.02 -14.28 -1.91
N ASN A 56 10.31 -14.22 -2.27
CA ASN A 56 11.21 -15.36 -2.17
C ASN A 56 11.79 -15.47 -0.75
N LEU A 57 11.08 -16.21 0.10
CA LEU A 57 11.47 -16.44 1.50
C LEU A 57 12.64 -17.42 1.67
N ALA A 58 13.09 -18.09 0.60
CA ALA A 58 14.21 -19.03 0.66
C ALA A 58 15.58 -18.33 0.72
N LEU A 59 15.66 -17.04 0.37
CA LEU A 59 16.91 -16.29 0.44
C LEU A 59 17.33 -16.04 1.89
N LYS A 60 18.64 -16.16 2.15
CA LYS A 60 19.21 -15.91 3.47
C LYS A 60 18.93 -14.48 3.94
N ASN A 61 18.53 -14.34 5.20
CA ASN A 61 18.14 -13.09 5.89
C ASN A 61 16.78 -12.49 5.48
N VAL A 62 16.03 -13.12 4.56
CA VAL A 62 14.68 -12.65 4.25
C VAL A 62 13.76 -12.87 5.44
N SER A 63 13.13 -11.79 5.91
CA SER A 63 12.09 -11.86 6.93
C SER A 63 11.17 -10.66 6.86
N ILE A 64 9.92 -10.84 7.33
CA ILE A 64 8.95 -9.75 7.47
C ILE A 64 9.49 -8.64 8.37
N ALA A 65 10.13 -9.01 9.49
CA ALA A 65 10.71 -8.04 10.43
C ALA A 65 11.82 -7.20 9.80
N ASN A 66 12.69 -7.80 8.97
CA ASN A 66 13.70 -7.05 8.21
C ASN A 66 13.05 -6.13 7.17
N GLY A 67 11.99 -6.58 6.52
CA GLY A 67 11.23 -5.76 5.58
C GLY A 67 10.61 -4.53 6.24
N GLU A 68 9.95 -4.74 7.38
CA GLU A 68 9.36 -3.67 8.18
C GLU A 68 10.43 -2.66 8.63
N SER A 69 11.56 -3.14 9.14
CA SER A 69 12.66 -2.28 9.56
C SER A 69 13.26 -1.49 8.39
N LEU A 70 13.41 -2.08 7.21
CA LEU A 70 13.86 -1.36 6.01
C LEU A 70 12.86 -0.27 5.60
N VAL A 71 11.56 -0.55 5.65
CA VAL A 71 10.49 0.39 5.29
C VAL A 71 10.42 1.56 6.28
N LYS A 72 10.49 1.28 7.58
CA LYS A 72 10.29 2.27 8.65
C LYS A 72 11.57 3.00 9.08
N ASN A 73 12.71 2.29 9.08
CA ASN A 73 13.97 2.77 9.66
C ASN A 73 15.11 2.82 8.64
N GLY A 74 14.95 2.24 7.46
CA GLY A 74 15.97 2.27 6.40
C GLY A 74 17.13 1.29 6.61
N PHE A 75 17.06 0.36 7.55
CA PHE A 75 18.08 -0.68 7.74
C PHE A 75 17.46 -1.99 8.23
N ALA A 76 18.21 -3.09 8.13
CA ALA A 76 17.82 -4.42 8.58
C ALA A 76 18.88 -5.02 9.50
N THR A 77 18.52 -6.09 10.22
CA THR A 77 19.44 -6.83 11.08
C THR A 77 19.76 -8.18 10.46
N ARG A 78 21.05 -8.46 10.27
CA ARG A 78 21.52 -9.74 9.73
C ARG A 78 21.47 -10.83 10.80
N VAL A 79 21.54 -12.10 10.38
CA VAL A 79 21.58 -13.26 11.32
C VAL A 79 22.68 -13.20 12.38
N ASN A 80 23.75 -12.45 12.15
CA ASN A 80 24.83 -12.25 13.13
C ASN A 80 24.58 -11.07 14.09
N GLY A 81 23.37 -10.50 14.11
CA GLY A 81 22.98 -9.36 14.94
C GLY A 81 23.49 -8.01 14.45
N LYS A 82 24.29 -7.94 13.37
CA LYS A 82 24.79 -6.67 12.84
C LYS A 82 23.78 -6.01 11.92
N GLU A 83 23.63 -4.70 12.06
CA GLU A 83 22.82 -3.89 11.17
C GLU A 83 23.44 -3.80 9.77
N THR A 84 22.58 -3.67 8.76
CA THR A 84 23.01 -3.30 7.41
C THR A 84 23.41 -1.83 7.36
N ARG A 85 24.17 -1.45 6.33
CA ARG A 85 24.31 -0.04 5.98
C ARG A 85 22.92 0.53 5.67
N ILE A 86 22.60 1.69 6.22
CA ILE A 86 21.37 2.43 5.91
C ILE A 86 21.12 2.50 4.40
N GLN A 87 19.86 2.35 4.02
CA GLN A 87 19.38 2.37 2.65
C GLN A 87 19.54 3.77 2.06
N SER A 88 19.19 4.80 2.82
CA SER A 88 19.40 6.20 2.47
C SER A 88 19.75 7.03 3.71
N LYS A 89 20.46 8.14 3.48
CA LYS A 89 20.73 9.17 4.48
C LYS A 89 19.63 10.23 4.56
N HIS A 90 18.66 10.19 3.64
CA HIS A 90 17.71 11.30 3.42
C HIS A 90 16.28 10.92 3.75
N PHE A 91 15.81 9.77 3.25
CA PHE A 91 14.41 9.37 3.39
C PHE A 91 14.30 7.86 3.62
N VAL A 92 13.29 7.48 4.38
CA VAL A 92 12.79 6.10 4.47
C VAL A 92 11.44 6.02 3.75
N CYS A 93 10.89 4.83 3.54
CA CYS A 93 9.63 4.70 2.81
C CYS A 93 8.48 5.47 3.51
N THR A 94 8.46 5.45 4.85
CA THR A 94 7.48 6.18 5.66
C THR A 94 7.69 7.70 5.70
N SER A 95 8.74 8.22 5.06
CA SER A 95 8.84 9.66 4.79
C SER A 95 7.74 10.12 3.83
N CYS A 96 7.27 9.25 2.92
CA CYS A 96 6.31 9.62 1.87
C CYS A 96 5.08 8.69 1.79
N HIS A 97 5.06 7.57 2.50
CA HIS A 97 3.98 6.59 2.41
C HIS A 97 3.47 6.14 3.79
N ASN A 98 2.16 6.01 3.93
CA ASN A 98 1.57 5.31 5.08
C ASN A 98 1.73 3.79 4.94
N VAL A 99 1.92 3.08 6.06
CA VAL A 99 1.89 1.61 6.11
C VAL A 99 0.52 1.06 6.56
N GLU A 100 -0.38 1.96 6.92
CA GLU A 100 -1.76 1.69 7.28
C GLU A 100 -2.70 2.20 6.17
N ARG A 101 -3.96 1.77 6.21
CA ARG A 101 -5.00 2.25 5.29
C ARG A 101 -5.18 3.76 5.47
N GLU A 102 -5.13 4.51 4.37
CA GLU A 102 -5.30 5.96 4.38
C GLU A 102 -6.61 6.43 3.73
N ASP A 103 -7.29 5.55 2.99
CA ASP A 103 -8.50 5.88 2.24
C ASP A 103 -9.76 5.23 2.87
N PRO A 104 -10.85 5.98 3.08
CA PRO A 104 -12.11 5.42 3.60
C PRO A 104 -12.78 4.48 2.60
N SER A 105 -12.61 4.70 1.30
CA SER A 105 -13.02 3.79 0.23
C SER A 105 -11.80 3.44 -0.62
N LEU A 106 -11.55 2.14 -0.85
CA LEU A 106 -10.41 1.69 -1.63
C LEU A 106 -10.66 1.79 -3.15
N ALA A 107 -11.92 1.91 -3.56
CA ALA A 107 -12.34 1.91 -4.97
C ALA A 107 -12.32 3.30 -5.63
N VAL A 108 -12.13 4.35 -4.84
CA VAL A 108 -12.22 5.74 -5.31
C VAL A 108 -11.01 6.52 -4.84
N ASN A 109 -10.54 7.42 -5.69
CA ASN A 109 -9.48 8.36 -5.36
C ASN A 109 -10.10 9.71 -4.98
N ASP A 110 -10.28 9.94 -3.68
CA ASP A 110 -10.88 11.17 -3.15
C ASP A 110 -9.91 11.83 -2.16
N ALA A 111 -9.29 12.92 -2.61
CA ALA A 111 -8.27 13.62 -1.84
C ALA A 111 -8.82 14.23 -0.53
N GLN A 112 -10.09 14.65 -0.51
CA GLN A 112 -10.71 15.26 0.67
C GLN A 112 -11.11 14.18 1.68
N ALA A 113 -11.79 13.12 1.23
CA ALA A 113 -12.15 12.01 2.11
C ALA A 113 -10.91 11.35 2.75
N ARG A 114 -9.80 11.28 2.01
CA ARG A 114 -8.50 10.83 2.53
C ARG A 114 -7.91 11.77 3.58
N LEU A 115 -8.04 13.09 3.42
CA LEU A 115 -7.57 14.07 4.41
C LEU A 115 -8.33 13.90 5.73
N ASP A 116 -9.66 13.82 5.65
CA ASP A 116 -10.51 13.65 6.82
C ASP A 116 -10.24 12.31 7.53
N TYR A 117 -10.13 11.22 6.75
CA TYR A 117 -9.84 9.89 7.29
C TYR A 117 -8.47 9.80 7.97
N THR A 118 -7.42 10.31 7.32
CA THR A 118 -6.07 10.31 7.90
C THR A 118 -6.02 11.16 9.17
N ASN A 119 -6.69 12.31 9.18
CA ASN A 119 -6.83 13.13 10.38
C ASN A 119 -7.54 12.39 11.52
N GLU A 120 -8.68 11.73 11.26
CA GLU A 120 -9.43 10.96 12.25
C GLU A 120 -8.57 9.81 12.84
N LYS A 121 -7.74 9.17 12.01
CA LYS A 121 -6.87 8.05 12.42
C LYS A 121 -5.52 8.48 13.00
N GLY A 122 -5.21 9.77 13.02
CA GLY A 122 -3.89 10.26 13.44
C GLY A 122 -2.75 9.83 12.51
N LEU A 123 -3.06 9.60 11.23
CA LEU A 123 -2.10 9.26 10.19
C LEU A 123 -1.64 10.53 9.44
N PRO A 124 -0.39 10.60 8.97
CA PRO A 124 0.03 11.72 8.15
C PRO A 124 -0.62 11.68 6.75
N TYR A 125 -0.85 12.87 6.19
CA TYR A 125 -1.41 13.05 4.85
C TYR A 125 -0.30 13.20 3.82
N LEU A 126 0.10 12.10 3.15
CA LEU A 126 1.36 12.05 2.39
C LEU A 126 1.17 12.06 0.86
N GLN A 127 2.25 12.38 0.15
CA GLN A 127 2.34 12.47 -1.31
C GLN A 127 2.26 11.09 -1.98
N GLY A 128 2.88 10.09 -1.36
CA GLY A 128 2.89 8.72 -1.84
C GLY A 128 1.56 8.02 -1.58
N THR A 129 1.31 6.95 -2.32
CA THR A 129 0.18 6.06 -2.08
C THR A 129 0.49 5.16 -0.89
N ALA A 130 -0.49 4.80 -0.06
CA ALA A 130 -0.24 3.86 1.03
C ALA A 130 0.46 2.57 0.53
N LEU A 131 1.43 2.10 1.32
CA LEU A 131 2.07 0.79 1.18
C LEU A 131 1.12 -0.33 1.62
N TYR A 132 0.15 -0.01 2.49
CA TYR A 132 -0.98 -0.89 2.78
C TYR A 132 -1.69 -1.28 1.48
N GLY A 133 -1.83 -2.57 1.24
CA GLY A 133 -2.43 -3.09 0.01
C GLY A 133 -1.62 -2.87 -1.28
N ALA A 134 -0.35 -2.45 -1.22
CA ALA A 134 0.44 -2.19 -2.43
C ALA A 134 0.63 -3.44 -3.31
N ILE A 135 0.63 -4.63 -2.71
CA ILE A 135 0.72 -5.92 -3.40
C ILE A 135 -0.57 -6.29 -4.17
N ASN A 136 -1.71 -5.70 -3.80
CA ASN A 136 -3.00 -5.95 -4.45
C ASN A 136 -3.12 -5.22 -5.79
N ARG A 137 -2.39 -4.12 -5.97
CA ARG A 137 -2.33 -3.34 -7.22
C ARG A 137 -1.56 -4.10 -8.31
N SER A 138 -1.99 -4.00 -9.56
CA SER A 138 -1.25 -4.52 -10.71
C SER A 138 -0.23 -3.54 -11.29
N GLN A 139 -0.44 -2.23 -11.13
CA GLN A 139 0.44 -1.21 -11.73
C GLN A 139 0.97 -0.14 -10.77
N TYR A 140 2.21 0.29 -11.01
CA TYR A 140 2.96 1.26 -10.21
C TYR A 140 3.49 2.42 -11.07
N TYR A 141 3.74 3.57 -10.44
CA TYR A 141 4.29 4.78 -11.08
C TYR A 141 3.45 5.35 -12.24
N ASN A 142 2.11 5.24 -12.18
CA ASN A 142 1.22 5.52 -13.31
C ASN A 142 1.12 7.01 -13.70
N GLY A 143 0.51 7.30 -14.86
CA GLY A 143 0.26 8.66 -15.32
C GLY A 143 1.54 9.50 -15.43
N ASP A 144 1.51 10.67 -14.81
CA ASP A 144 2.53 11.70 -14.96
C ASP A 144 3.85 11.41 -14.25
N TYR A 145 3.97 10.30 -13.51
CA TYR A 145 5.26 9.85 -13.02
C TYR A 145 6.27 9.59 -14.16
N PHE A 146 5.83 9.30 -15.39
CA PHE A 146 6.71 9.30 -16.57
C PHE A 146 7.38 10.66 -16.80
N LYS A 147 6.67 11.78 -16.61
CA LYS A 147 7.25 13.14 -16.73
C LYS A 147 8.39 13.36 -15.74
N LYS A 148 8.37 12.65 -14.60
CA LYS A 148 9.37 12.78 -13.54
C LYS A 148 10.55 11.82 -13.69
N TYR A 149 10.30 10.54 -13.97
CA TYR A 149 11.33 9.50 -13.97
C TYR A 149 11.68 8.97 -15.37
N GLY A 150 11.02 9.46 -16.42
CA GLY A 150 11.22 9.01 -17.80
C GLY A 150 11.05 7.51 -17.94
N ASP A 151 11.91 6.89 -18.75
CA ASP A 151 11.82 5.48 -19.11
C ASP A 151 11.97 4.50 -17.94
N LEU A 152 12.51 4.97 -16.80
CA LEU A 152 12.63 4.14 -15.59
C LEU A 152 11.29 3.58 -15.13
N VAL A 153 10.19 4.31 -15.41
CA VAL A 153 8.85 3.87 -15.01
C VAL A 153 8.37 2.64 -15.76
N PHE A 154 8.88 2.35 -16.95
CA PHE A 154 8.38 1.25 -17.78
C PHE A 154 8.70 -0.12 -17.17
N LYS A 155 9.90 -0.29 -16.60
CA LYS A 155 10.27 -1.51 -15.87
C LYS A 155 9.45 -1.65 -14.58
N ALA A 156 9.26 -0.54 -13.87
CA ALA A 156 8.50 -0.51 -12.63
C ALA A 156 6.98 -0.66 -12.82
N ARG A 157 6.42 -0.36 -14.00
CA ARG A 157 4.96 -0.28 -14.22
C ARG A 157 4.25 -1.53 -13.76
N ASN A 158 4.74 -2.70 -14.15
CA ASN A 158 4.05 -3.98 -13.94
C ASN A 158 4.86 -4.94 -13.06
N ASP A 159 5.91 -4.45 -12.39
CA ASP A 159 6.78 -5.26 -11.53
C ASP A 159 7.00 -4.56 -10.20
N VAL A 160 6.47 -5.16 -9.13
CA VAL A 160 6.56 -4.63 -7.76
C VAL A 160 8.01 -4.54 -7.28
N ARG A 161 8.90 -5.43 -7.74
CA ARG A 161 10.32 -5.43 -7.37
C ARG A 161 11.04 -4.25 -8.00
N GLU A 162 10.82 -4.04 -9.29
CA GLU A 162 11.34 -2.88 -10.01
C GLU A 162 10.75 -1.57 -9.45
N ALA A 163 9.48 -1.56 -9.03
CA ALA A 163 8.87 -0.42 -8.36
C ALA A 163 9.52 -0.11 -7.00
N ILE A 164 9.73 -1.11 -6.15
CA ILE A 164 10.46 -0.96 -4.88
C ILE A 164 11.89 -0.45 -5.15
N GLN A 165 12.56 -1.00 -6.16
CA GLN A 165 13.94 -0.66 -6.49
C GLN A 165 14.08 0.75 -7.07
N LEU A 166 13.12 1.20 -7.87
CA LEU A 166 13.02 2.58 -8.36
C LEU A 166 12.83 3.54 -7.19
N CYS A 167 11.93 3.23 -6.27
CA CYS A 167 11.70 4.03 -5.07
C CYS A 167 12.97 4.17 -4.23
N ALA A 168 13.64 3.05 -3.97
CA ALA A 168 14.86 3.03 -3.17
C ALA A 168 15.97 3.94 -3.72
N GLN A 169 16.10 4.05 -5.04
CA GLN A 169 17.17 4.83 -5.67
C GLN A 169 16.75 6.29 -5.93
N GLU A 170 15.56 6.50 -6.49
CA GLU A 170 15.12 7.82 -6.94
C GLU A 170 14.33 8.59 -5.88
N CYS A 171 13.39 7.92 -5.20
CA CYS A 171 12.57 8.57 -4.18
C CYS A 171 13.29 8.65 -2.84
N ALA A 172 13.95 7.57 -2.40
CA ALA A 172 14.66 7.60 -1.15
C ALA A 172 16.02 8.29 -1.28
N GLN A 173 16.53 8.49 -2.51
CA GLN A 173 17.90 8.97 -2.77
C GLN A 173 18.95 8.04 -2.15
N GLY A 174 18.64 6.75 -2.14
CA GLY A 174 19.41 5.72 -1.46
C GLY A 174 20.24 4.86 -2.41
N ARG A 175 20.85 3.83 -1.82
CA ARG A 175 21.54 2.79 -2.57
C ARG A 175 20.57 1.79 -3.18
N LYS A 176 21.03 1.07 -4.21
CA LYS A 176 20.38 -0.16 -4.67
C LYS A 176 20.20 -1.14 -3.49
N LEU A 177 19.05 -1.79 -3.43
CA LEU A 177 18.77 -2.81 -2.42
C LEU A 177 19.46 -4.11 -2.85
N ALA A 178 19.94 -4.90 -1.89
CA ALA A 178 20.30 -6.27 -2.18
C ALA A 178 19.03 -7.11 -2.38
N ASP A 179 19.11 -8.21 -3.13
CA ASP A 179 17.94 -9.05 -3.44
C ASP A 179 17.19 -9.48 -2.18
N TRP A 180 17.91 -9.92 -1.14
CA TRP A 180 17.29 -10.31 0.13
C TRP A 180 16.62 -9.13 0.88
N GLU A 181 17.11 -7.89 0.72
CA GLU A 181 16.47 -6.70 1.32
C GLU A 181 15.17 -6.37 0.58
N LEU A 182 15.20 -6.47 -0.76
CA LEU A 182 14.04 -6.28 -1.60
C LEU A 182 12.96 -7.34 -1.30
N GLU A 183 13.32 -8.62 -1.23
CA GLU A 183 12.38 -9.69 -0.89
C GLU A 183 11.86 -9.57 0.54
N SER A 184 12.66 -9.04 1.48
CA SER A 184 12.19 -8.75 2.83
C SER A 184 11.13 -7.65 2.83
N ILE A 185 11.37 -6.55 2.11
CA ILE A 185 10.38 -5.47 1.93
C ILE A 185 9.10 -6.05 1.31
N LEU A 186 9.21 -6.84 0.25
CA LEU A 186 8.06 -7.46 -0.39
C LEU A 186 7.31 -8.38 0.58
N ALA A 187 8.01 -9.18 1.39
CA ALA A 187 7.39 -10.01 2.43
C ALA A 187 6.61 -9.18 3.46
N TYR A 188 7.16 -8.02 3.87
CA TYR A 188 6.44 -7.09 4.73
C TYR A 188 5.20 -6.50 4.04
N LEU A 189 5.30 -6.08 2.78
CA LEU A 189 4.16 -5.55 2.03
C LEU A 189 3.03 -6.59 1.87
N TRP A 190 3.38 -7.88 1.72
CA TRP A 190 2.40 -8.97 1.77
C TRP A 190 1.72 -9.08 3.13
N SER A 191 2.47 -8.90 4.23
CA SER A 191 1.89 -8.93 5.58
C SER A 191 0.88 -7.79 5.83
N ILE A 192 1.06 -6.64 5.17
CA ILE A 192 0.15 -5.48 5.20
C ILE A 192 -0.73 -5.35 3.94
N GLY A 193 -0.94 -6.45 3.20
CA GLY A 193 -1.90 -6.50 2.10
C GLY A 193 -3.34 -6.27 2.55
N LEU A 194 -4.22 -5.91 1.61
CA LEU A 194 -5.65 -5.65 1.88
C LEU A 194 -6.32 -6.85 2.57
N GLN A 195 -7.21 -6.56 3.51
CA GLN A 195 -8.04 -7.55 4.19
C GLN A 195 -9.38 -7.67 3.45
N THR A 196 -10.01 -8.84 3.46
CA THR A 196 -11.33 -9.05 2.82
C THR A 196 -12.40 -8.11 3.38
N LYS A 197 -12.37 -7.85 4.70
CA LYS A 197 -13.22 -6.85 5.35
C LYS A 197 -13.06 -5.42 4.82
N ASP A 198 -11.92 -5.11 4.20
CA ASP A 198 -11.68 -3.77 3.65
C ASP A 198 -12.50 -3.51 2.38
N LEU A 199 -12.95 -4.58 1.71
CA LEU A 199 -13.67 -4.52 0.44
C LEU A 199 -15.10 -3.96 0.57
N GLN A 200 -15.65 -3.89 1.79
CA GLN A 200 -16.99 -3.34 2.06
C GLN A 200 -18.04 -3.86 1.08
N MET A 201 -18.04 -5.18 0.88
CA MET A 201 -18.98 -5.84 -0.03
C MET A 201 -20.40 -5.74 0.52
N SER A 202 -21.37 -5.63 -0.38
CA SER A 202 -22.79 -5.76 0.00
C SER A 202 -23.15 -7.23 0.22
N ASP A 203 -24.22 -7.52 0.96
CA ASP A 203 -24.71 -8.89 1.15
C ASP A 203 -24.93 -9.63 -0.19
N ALA A 204 -25.36 -8.89 -1.22
CA ALA A 204 -25.54 -9.43 -2.57
C ALA A 204 -24.20 -9.80 -3.24
N ASP A 205 -23.19 -8.94 -3.11
CA ASP A 205 -21.83 -9.21 -3.60
C ASP A 205 -21.23 -10.43 -2.87
N GLU A 206 -21.37 -10.48 -1.54
CA GLU A 206 -20.88 -11.59 -0.73
C GLU A 206 -21.56 -12.91 -1.12
N ALA A 207 -22.87 -12.91 -1.39
CA ALA A 207 -23.59 -14.09 -1.84
C ALA A 207 -23.04 -14.63 -3.17
N ILE A 208 -22.75 -13.75 -4.13
CA ILE A 208 -22.17 -14.13 -5.43
C ILE A 208 -20.77 -14.72 -5.23
N VAL A 209 -19.92 -14.05 -4.43
CA VAL A 209 -18.56 -14.52 -4.15
C VAL A 209 -18.57 -15.89 -3.46
N ASN A 210 -19.44 -16.10 -2.46
CA ASN A 210 -19.58 -17.39 -1.77
C ASN A 210 -20.03 -18.52 -2.71
N LYS A 211 -20.98 -18.26 -3.61
CA LYS A 211 -21.38 -19.27 -4.61
C LYS A 211 -20.25 -19.62 -5.58
N ALA A 212 -19.44 -18.65 -5.98
CA ALA A 212 -18.28 -18.91 -6.82
C ALA A 212 -17.20 -19.72 -6.09
N LEU A 213 -17.03 -19.52 -4.79
CA LEU A 213 -16.09 -20.30 -3.96
C LEU A 213 -16.50 -21.76 -3.79
N THR A 214 -17.80 -22.03 -3.74
CA THR A 214 -18.36 -23.40 -3.67
C THR A 214 -18.45 -24.10 -5.03
N GLY A 215 -18.07 -23.43 -6.12
CA GLY A 215 -18.12 -23.98 -7.48
C GLY A 215 -19.51 -23.93 -8.12
N ASN A 216 -20.47 -23.25 -7.48
CA ASN A 216 -21.86 -23.12 -7.93
C ASN A 216 -22.08 -21.95 -8.91
N GLU A 217 -21.10 -21.04 -9.04
CA GLU A 217 -21.13 -19.92 -9.99
C GLU A 217 -19.75 -19.69 -10.64
N GLU A 218 -19.72 -18.87 -11.70
CA GLU A 218 -18.50 -18.56 -12.45
C GLU A 218 -17.54 -17.67 -11.64
N LYS A 219 -16.31 -18.13 -11.44
CA LYS A 219 -15.27 -17.40 -10.68
C LYS A 219 -14.90 -16.04 -11.28
N SER A 220 -15.09 -15.85 -12.59
CA SER A 220 -14.80 -14.59 -13.28
C SER A 220 -15.69 -13.44 -12.77
N THR A 221 -16.98 -13.70 -12.55
CA THR A 221 -17.92 -12.72 -11.99
C THR A 221 -17.54 -12.31 -10.57
N ALA A 222 -17.22 -13.28 -9.72
CA ALA A 222 -16.72 -13.00 -8.38
C ALA A 222 -15.41 -12.19 -8.39
N MET A 223 -14.50 -12.49 -9.33
CA MET A 223 -13.27 -11.73 -9.50
C MET A 223 -13.54 -10.27 -9.92
N MET A 224 -14.50 -10.03 -10.82
CA MET A 224 -14.90 -8.67 -11.21
C MET A 224 -15.48 -7.90 -10.02
N ILE A 225 -16.31 -8.55 -9.21
CA ILE A 225 -16.85 -7.96 -7.98
C ILE A 225 -15.70 -7.58 -7.04
N VAL A 226 -14.83 -8.52 -6.69
CA VAL A 226 -13.69 -8.27 -5.79
C VAL A 226 -12.79 -7.15 -6.33
N GLY A 227 -12.45 -7.18 -7.62
CA GLY A 227 -11.63 -6.17 -8.27
C GLY A 227 -12.28 -4.79 -8.33
N SER A 228 -13.61 -4.69 -8.32
CA SER A 228 -14.32 -3.39 -8.29
C SER A 228 -14.23 -2.68 -6.94
N LYS A 229 -13.87 -3.39 -5.87
CA LYS A 229 -13.84 -2.87 -4.50
C LYS A 229 -12.54 -2.15 -4.14
N TYR A 230 -11.54 -2.16 -5.02
CA TYR A 230 -10.30 -1.44 -4.81
C TYR A 230 -9.65 -1.00 -6.13
N LEU A 231 -8.92 0.10 -6.10
CA LEU A 231 -8.18 0.57 -7.27
C LEU A 231 -6.98 -0.34 -7.57
N ASP A 232 -6.95 -0.91 -8.76
CA ASP A 232 -5.85 -1.76 -9.24
C ASP A 232 -4.55 -0.98 -9.52
N TYR A 233 -4.64 0.35 -9.59
CA TYR A 233 -3.49 1.24 -9.70
C TYR A 233 -3.82 2.62 -9.12
N SER A 234 -2.81 3.40 -8.78
CA SER A 234 -3.01 4.79 -8.34
C SER A 234 -2.70 5.75 -9.48
N ALA A 235 -3.69 6.56 -9.86
CA ALA A 235 -3.51 7.65 -10.82
C ALA A 235 -2.63 8.76 -10.25
N ALA A 236 -1.95 9.48 -11.15
CA ALA A 236 -1.14 10.63 -10.79
C ALA A 236 -1.14 11.63 -11.95
N THR A 237 -1.66 12.82 -11.67
CA THR A 237 -1.69 13.95 -12.60
C THR A 237 -0.96 15.13 -11.96
N PHE A 238 0.12 15.57 -12.61
CA PHE A 238 0.92 16.72 -12.18
C PHE A 238 0.45 17.96 -12.93
N VAL A 239 -0.06 18.93 -12.20
CA VAL A 239 -0.50 20.22 -12.74
C VAL A 239 0.53 21.30 -12.46
N TYR A 240 0.51 22.37 -13.26
CA TYR A 240 1.36 23.53 -13.06
C TYR A 240 0.88 24.38 -11.88
N PRO A 241 1.79 25.10 -11.18
CA PRO A 241 1.38 26.18 -10.29
C PRO A 241 0.62 27.26 -11.08
N PRO A 242 -0.25 28.06 -10.43
CA PRO A 242 -0.92 29.16 -11.10
C PRO A 242 0.06 30.12 -11.78
N ASP A 243 -0.33 30.65 -12.94
CA ASP A 243 0.48 31.64 -13.68
C ASP A 243 0.70 32.89 -12.83
N ASP A 244 -0.40 33.42 -12.26
CA ASP A 244 -0.43 34.53 -11.31
C ASP A 244 -0.61 33.98 -9.88
N ARG A 245 0.48 33.91 -9.12
CA ARG A 245 0.50 33.31 -7.77
C ARG A 245 -0.04 34.25 -6.70
N ASP A 246 -0.21 35.53 -7.00
CA ASP A 246 -0.89 36.47 -6.10
C ASP A 246 -2.41 36.26 -6.17
N LYS A 247 -2.93 35.85 -7.33
CA LYS A 247 -4.34 35.44 -7.50
C LYS A 247 -4.61 33.99 -7.14
N GLY A 248 -3.58 33.15 -7.15
CA GLY A 248 -3.72 31.71 -6.92
C GLY A 248 -4.52 31.03 -8.04
N ASN A 249 -5.22 29.94 -7.71
CA ASN A 249 -6.01 29.15 -8.66
C ASN A 249 -7.46 29.62 -8.81
N GLY A 250 -7.83 30.79 -8.25
CA GLY A 250 -9.19 31.33 -8.32
C GLY A 250 -10.22 30.63 -7.42
N LEU A 251 -9.79 29.68 -6.58
CA LEU A 251 -10.66 29.00 -5.62
C LEU A 251 -10.66 29.72 -4.26
N THR A 252 -11.81 29.70 -3.58
CA THR A 252 -11.92 30.20 -2.20
C THR A 252 -11.51 29.10 -1.23
N GLY A 253 -10.46 29.34 -0.44
CA GLY A 253 -9.94 28.35 0.51
C GLY A 253 -10.67 28.33 1.86
N ASN A 254 -10.77 27.15 2.45
CA ASN A 254 -11.20 26.89 3.82
C ASN A 254 -9.98 26.77 4.75
N LYS A 255 -9.82 27.72 5.68
CA LYS A 255 -8.67 27.75 6.59
C LYS A 255 -8.62 26.60 7.60
N GLU A 256 -9.75 26.04 8.00
CA GLU A 256 -9.78 24.90 8.92
C GLU A 256 -9.22 23.66 8.20
N ASN A 257 -9.69 23.41 6.98
CA ASN A 257 -9.17 22.33 6.13
C ASN A 257 -7.69 22.54 5.79
N GLY A 258 -7.29 23.78 5.51
CA GLY A 258 -5.89 24.15 5.31
C GLY A 258 -5.00 23.89 6.52
N GLY A 259 -5.54 24.09 7.73
CA GLY A 259 -4.87 23.75 8.98
C GLY A 259 -4.62 22.26 9.12
N LEU A 260 -5.57 21.41 8.72
CA LEU A 260 -5.38 19.95 8.70
C LEU A 260 -4.25 19.56 7.75
N ILE A 261 -4.21 20.14 6.54
CA ILE A 261 -3.13 19.87 5.57
C ILE A 261 -1.78 20.31 6.13
N TYR A 262 -1.71 21.52 6.72
CA TYR A 262 -0.46 22.03 7.29
C TYR A 262 0.09 21.08 8.36
N LYS A 263 -0.75 20.66 9.31
CA LYS A 263 -0.36 19.80 10.43
C LYS A 263 -0.07 18.37 9.97
N ASN A 264 -0.96 17.77 9.19
CA ASN A 264 -0.88 16.35 8.88
C ASN A 264 0.05 16.05 7.69
N SER A 265 0.33 17.05 6.84
CA SER A 265 1.15 16.90 5.64
C SER A 265 2.47 17.65 5.74
N CYS A 266 2.43 18.96 5.95
CA CYS A 266 3.64 19.79 5.91
C CYS A 266 4.55 19.51 7.11
N LEU A 267 3.98 19.50 8.32
CA LEU A 267 4.76 19.29 9.53
C LEU A 267 5.35 17.87 9.63
N HIS A 268 4.76 16.85 8.98
CA HIS A 268 5.37 15.51 8.93
C HIS A 268 6.82 15.53 8.43
N CYS A 269 7.14 16.38 7.45
CA CYS A 269 8.49 16.53 6.92
C CYS A 269 9.26 17.69 7.54
N HIS A 270 8.57 18.79 7.83
CA HIS A 270 9.20 20.06 8.18
C HIS A 270 9.30 20.32 9.68
N GLU A 271 8.53 19.64 10.52
CA GLU A 271 8.64 19.79 11.97
C GLU A 271 10.00 19.29 12.44
N ASN A 272 10.69 20.14 13.23
CA ASN A 272 12.03 19.88 13.74
C ASN A 272 13.06 19.48 12.65
N GLY A 273 12.79 19.82 11.39
CA GLY A 273 13.60 19.42 10.24
C GLY A 273 13.69 17.91 10.01
N LYS A 274 12.66 17.13 10.39
CA LYS A 274 12.67 15.65 10.36
C LYS A 274 13.13 15.05 9.02
N TYR A 275 12.61 15.55 7.90
CA TYR A 275 12.98 15.14 6.54
C TYR A 275 13.34 16.32 5.63
N SER A 276 13.43 17.52 6.21
CA SER A 276 13.62 18.78 5.48
C SER A 276 14.58 19.71 6.20
N TYR A 277 15.35 20.47 5.43
CA TYR A 277 16.20 21.53 5.99
C TYR A 277 15.43 22.82 6.26
N LEU A 278 14.21 22.96 5.74
CA LEU A 278 13.31 24.04 6.13
C LEU A 278 12.51 23.54 7.33
N SER A 279 12.85 24.03 8.53
CA SER A 279 12.06 23.74 9.72
C SER A 279 10.82 24.62 9.73
N LEU A 280 9.66 24.01 9.94
CA LEU A 280 8.38 24.68 10.14
C LEU A 280 7.77 24.19 11.44
N ASP A 281 6.91 25.00 12.03
CA ASP A 281 6.16 24.72 13.26
C ASP A 281 4.80 25.44 13.21
N GLU A 282 4.00 25.35 14.26
CA GLU A 282 2.70 26.03 14.34
C GLU A 282 2.81 27.52 14.72
N THR A 283 4.02 28.09 14.83
CA THR A 283 4.18 29.49 15.25
C THR A 283 3.85 30.49 14.15
N THR A 284 3.52 31.70 14.56
CA THR A 284 3.32 32.84 13.66
C THR A 284 4.56 33.14 12.81
N MET A 285 5.77 32.80 13.27
CA MET A 285 6.99 33.01 12.51
C MET A 285 7.04 32.12 11.26
N SER A 286 6.74 30.82 11.41
CA SER A 286 6.66 29.86 10.30
C SER A 286 5.58 30.27 9.29
N LYS A 287 4.39 30.62 9.78
CA LYS A 287 3.30 31.12 8.93
C LYS A 287 3.68 32.39 8.17
N ASN A 288 4.24 33.38 8.85
CA ASN A 288 4.68 34.63 8.22
C ASN A 288 5.76 34.42 7.17
N TYR A 289 6.68 33.48 7.41
CA TYR A 289 7.68 33.10 6.42
C TYR A 289 7.01 32.54 5.15
N LEU A 290 6.09 31.59 5.29
CA LEU A 290 5.38 31.02 4.14
C LEU A 290 4.55 32.09 3.41
N LYS A 291 3.77 32.88 4.16
CA LYS A 291 2.92 33.96 3.65
C LYS A 291 3.67 34.93 2.73
N ARG A 292 4.85 35.39 3.13
CA ARG A 292 5.69 36.30 2.33
C ARG A 292 6.20 35.67 1.03
N ASN A 293 6.21 34.35 0.94
CA ASN A 293 6.76 33.62 -0.21
C ASN A 293 5.70 33.03 -1.15
N ILE A 294 4.41 32.99 -0.77
CA ILE A 294 3.33 32.37 -1.56
C ILE A 294 3.34 32.85 -3.02
N GLY A 295 3.32 34.17 -3.25
CA GLY A 295 3.26 34.79 -4.57
C GLY A 295 4.54 34.68 -5.42
N THR A 296 5.65 34.24 -4.83
CA THR A 296 6.96 34.32 -5.50
C THR A 296 7.17 33.20 -6.54
N TYR A 297 7.97 33.49 -7.58
CA TYR A 297 8.49 32.45 -8.47
C TYR A 297 9.75 31.81 -7.88
N HIS A 298 9.64 31.14 -6.73
CA HIS A 298 10.78 30.56 -6.03
C HIS A 298 10.41 29.25 -5.33
N ARG A 299 11.42 28.42 -4.99
CA ARG A 299 11.32 27.17 -4.21
C ARG A 299 10.82 27.33 -2.77
N GLN A 300 10.37 28.52 -2.40
CA GLN A 300 9.77 28.84 -1.10
C GLN A 300 8.27 29.15 -1.26
N SER A 301 7.77 29.29 -2.50
CA SER A 301 6.35 29.44 -2.80
C SER A 301 5.63 28.11 -2.63
N ILE A 302 4.57 28.10 -1.83
CA ILE A 302 3.70 26.95 -1.63
C ILE A 302 3.13 26.43 -2.96
N TYR A 303 2.68 27.32 -3.84
CA TYR A 303 2.20 26.94 -5.16
C TYR A 303 3.27 26.17 -5.96
N GLN A 304 4.51 26.66 -5.96
CA GLN A 304 5.59 25.97 -6.68
C GLN A 304 5.94 24.64 -6.05
N VAL A 305 6.22 24.61 -4.74
CA VAL A 305 6.80 23.41 -4.14
C VAL A 305 5.80 22.27 -4.05
N VAL A 306 4.50 22.55 -3.92
CA VAL A 306 3.47 21.50 -3.95
C VAL A 306 3.34 20.89 -5.34
N ARG A 307 3.40 21.70 -6.41
CA ARG A 307 3.15 21.25 -7.79
C ARG A 307 4.39 20.77 -8.54
N TRP A 308 5.53 21.39 -8.32
CA TRP A 308 6.79 21.03 -8.98
C TRP A 308 7.79 20.34 -8.05
N GLY A 309 7.50 20.29 -6.75
CA GLY A 309 8.46 19.81 -5.78
C GLY A 309 9.65 20.76 -5.65
N VAL A 310 10.67 20.32 -4.94
CA VAL A 310 11.98 21.00 -4.90
C VAL A 310 13.00 19.98 -5.38
N PRO A 311 13.69 20.21 -6.51
CA PRO A 311 14.62 19.22 -7.06
C PRO A 311 15.85 19.05 -6.18
N VAL A 312 16.48 17.87 -6.30
CA VAL A 312 17.81 17.60 -5.76
C VAL A 312 18.82 18.59 -6.34
N ARG A 313 19.73 19.13 -5.51
CA ARG A 313 20.85 19.96 -5.96
C ARG A 313 22.17 19.28 -5.63
N ASN A 314 23.23 19.61 -6.39
CA ASN A 314 24.59 19.13 -6.09
C ASN A 314 24.94 19.44 -4.62
N GLY A 315 25.33 18.41 -3.87
CA GLY A 315 25.65 18.50 -2.44
C GLY A 315 24.44 18.45 -1.49
N LYS A 316 23.20 18.57 -1.99
CA LYS A 316 21.96 18.52 -1.21
C LYS A 316 20.94 17.58 -1.85
N LYS A 317 20.99 16.32 -1.44
CA LYS A 317 20.13 15.24 -1.96
C LYS A 317 18.72 15.18 -1.35
N SER A 318 18.42 15.97 -0.33
CA SER A 318 17.03 16.15 0.11
C SER A 318 16.23 16.86 -0.98
N TYR A 319 15.02 16.41 -1.26
CA TYR A 319 14.09 17.03 -2.20
C TYR A 319 12.68 17.05 -1.59
N MET A 320 11.79 17.87 -2.14
CA MET A 320 10.35 17.80 -1.79
C MET A 320 9.62 17.10 -2.94
N PRO A 321 8.89 15.99 -2.68
CA PRO A 321 8.11 15.34 -3.72
C PRO A 321 6.97 16.22 -4.23
N GLN A 322 6.61 16.02 -5.49
CA GLN A 322 5.42 16.61 -6.11
C GLN A 322 4.17 15.93 -5.57
N TYR A 323 3.12 16.71 -5.28
CA TYR A 323 1.80 16.16 -5.05
C TYR A 323 1.04 16.07 -6.38
N PRO A 324 0.64 14.87 -6.81
CA PRO A 324 -0.39 14.76 -7.84
C PRO A 324 -1.72 15.32 -7.29
N VAL A 325 -2.60 15.80 -8.17
CA VAL A 325 -3.89 16.40 -7.76
C VAL A 325 -4.81 15.40 -7.06
N GLU A 326 -4.64 14.13 -7.35
CA GLU A 326 -5.26 13.00 -6.67
C GLU A 326 -4.85 12.91 -5.18
N LYS A 327 -3.69 13.45 -4.82
CA LYS A 327 -3.13 13.41 -3.46
C LYS A 327 -3.18 14.77 -2.76
N LEU A 328 -3.26 15.88 -3.49
CA LEU A 328 -3.55 17.19 -2.90
C LEU A 328 -4.24 18.01 -3.98
N SER A 329 -5.55 18.10 -3.89
CA SER A 329 -6.38 18.72 -4.94
C SER A 329 -6.09 20.22 -5.09
N GLU A 330 -6.60 20.84 -6.14
CA GLU A 330 -6.48 22.30 -6.28
C GLU A 330 -7.24 23.04 -5.18
N GLN A 331 -8.41 22.53 -4.76
CA GLN A 331 -9.15 23.08 -3.62
C GLN A 331 -8.34 22.99 -2.33
N GLN A 332 -7.72 21.85 -2.04
CA GLN A 332 -6.88 21.67 -0.86
C GLN A 332 -5.64 22.59 -0.86
N LEU A 333 -5.09 22.89 -2.04
CA LEU A 333 -4.02 23.88 -2.15
C LEU A 333 -4.51 25.29 -1.82
N ALA A 334 -5.72 25.65 -2.25
CA ALA A 334 -6.34 26.92 -1.88
C ALA A 334 -6.64 26.99 -0.37
N ASP A 335 -7.12 25.90 0.22
CA ASP A 335 -7.37 25.76 1.66
C ASP A 335 -6.09 25.97 2.47
N LEU A 336 -5.00 25.30 2.09
CA LEU A 336 -3.67 25.47 2.71
C LEU A 336 -3.20 26.93 2.64
N VAL A 337 -3.37 27.58 1.49
CA VAL A 337 -3.02 29.00 1.31
C VAL A 337 -3.88 29.90 2.20
N ALA A 338 -5.19 29.64 2.33
CA ALA A 338 -6.07 30.37 3.22
C ALA A 338 -5.61 30.27 4.68
N PHE A 339 -5.21 29.08 5.15
CA PHE A 339 -4.69 28.88 6.51
C PHE A 339 -3.36 29.62 6.78
N ILE A 340 -2.49 29.73 5.78
CA ILE A 340 -1.21 30.44 5.89
C ILE A 340 -1.42 31.97 5.89
N ASN A 341 -2.47 32.45 5.21
CA ASN A 341 -2.79 33.86 5.13
C ASN A 341 -3.53 34.41 6.35
N ASP A 342 -4.23 33.55 7.10
CA ASP A 342 -4.84 33.85 8.42
C ASP A 342 -3.76 34.05 9.50
#